data_AF-A0A923UK54-F1
#
_entry.id   AF-A0A923UK54-F1
#
_cell.length_a   1.000
_cell.length_b   1.000
_cell.length_c   1.000
_cell.angle_alpha   90.00
_cell.angle_beta   90.00
_cell.angle_gamma   90.00
#
_symmetry.space_group_name_H-M   'P 1'
#
loop_
_entity.id
_entity.type
_entity.pdbx_description
1 polymer ?
#
loop_
_entity_poly.entity_id
_entity_poly.type
_entity_poly.pdbx_seq_one_letter_code
_entity_poly.pdbx_strand_id
1 'polypeptide(L)'
;MNFPKDFLPTVSALLHMRFAFSLFLMPIYLFSLSQAPQIIPINAFLTFIIWHMLVYPASNGYNSYFDKDEGSIALIENPPMVDKSLYNFSLLLDLIALILSLLVNTGLFAAVLIYGILSKLYSHPSVRLKKYPIISF
;
A
#
# COMPACT_ATOMS: atom_id res chain seq x y z
N MET A 1 -22.14 6.50 10.74
CA MET A 1 -20.68 6.68 10.81
C MET A 1 -20.33 6.71 12.28
N ASN A 2 -19.55 5.75 12.77
CA ASN A 2 -19.23 5.62 14.19
C ASN A 2 -17.75 6.03 14.37
N PHE A 3 -17.54 7.33 14.61
CA PHE A 3 -16.30 8.05 14.33
C PHE A 3 -14.98 7.42 14.83
N PRO A 4 -14.87 6.87 16.06
CA PRO A 4 -13.62 6.22 16.47
C PRO A 4 -13.42 4.85 15.82
N LYS A 5 -14.50 4.07 15.65
CA LYS A 5 -14.45 2.69 15.15
C LYS A 5 -14.18 2.61 13.65
N ASP A 6 -14.65 3.60 12.90
CA ASP A 6 -14.48 3.63 11.44
C ASP A 6 -13.08 4.12 11.02
N PHE A 7 -12.27 4.71 11.92
CA PHE A 7 -10.94 5.27 11.59
C PHE A 7 -9.77 4.58 12.27
N LEU A 8 -9.93 4.12 13.52
CA LEU A 8 -8.89 3.36 14.19
C LEU A 8 -8.87 1.94 13.62
N PRO A 9 -7.73 1.46 13.10
CA PRO A 9 -7.67 0.15 12.48
C PRO A 9 -7.93 -0.94 13.53
N THR A 10 -8.88 -1.82 13.23
CA THR A 10 -9.08 -3.04 13.99
C THR A 10 -7.90 -4.00 13.81
N VAL A 11 -7.83 -5.07 14.62
CA VAL A 11 -6.86 -6.16 14.41
C VAL A 11 -7.04 -6.78 13.03
N SER A 12 -8.28 -6.96 12.57
CA SER A 12 -8.57 -7.42 11.21
C SER A 12 -7.95 -6.48 10.17
N ALA A 13 -8.18 -5.18 10.30
CA ALA A 13 -7.61 -4.18 9.40
C ALA A 13 -6.08 -4.24 9.38
N LEU A 14 -5.42 -4.33 10.55
CA LEU A 14 -3.96 -4.43 10.63
C LEU A 14 -3.41 -5.72 10.01
N LEU A 15 -4.13 -6.84 10.08
CA LEU A 15 -3.73 -8.08 9.41
C LEU A 15 -3.77 -7.90 7.89
N HIS A 16 -4.85 -7.32 7.35
CA HIS A 16 -5.02 -7.08 5.91
C HIS A 16 -3.99 -6.12 5.29
N MET A 17 -3.40 -5.25 6.11
CA MET A 17 -2.28 -4.39 5.69
C MET A 17 -1.03 -5.19 5.31
N ARG A 18 -0.87 -6.41 5.84
CA ARG A 18 0.23 -7.34 5.47
C ARG A 18 1.61 -6.67 5.52
N PHE A 19 1.93 -6.00 6.63
CA PHE A 19 3.22 -5.31 6.80
C PHE A 19 4.43 -6.23 6.54
N ALA A 20 4.42 -7.46 7.04
CA ALA A 20 5.49 -8.43 6.80
C ALA A 20 5.66 -8.78 5.31
N PHE A 21 4.56 -8.88 4.56
CA PHE A 21 4.62 -9.14 3.12
C PHE A 21 5.34 -8.03 2.35
N SER A 22 5.27 -6.79 2.83
CA SER A 22 5.96 -5.66 2.21
C SER A 22 7.48 -5.86 2.14
N LEU A 23 8.07 -6.66 3.03
CA LEU A 23 9.50 -6.99 3.00
C LEU A 23 9.90 -7.86 1.79
N PHE A 24 8.96 -8.60 1.18
CA PHE A 24 9.25 -9.31 -0.06
C PHE A 24 9.51 -8.38 -1.24
N LEU A 25 9.16 -7.09 -1.13
CA LEU A 25 9.48 -6.05 -2.11
C LEU A 25 10.80 -5.32 -1.80
N MET A 26 11.47 -5.66 -0.68
CA MET A 26 12.79 -5.12 -0.33
C MET A 26 13.85 -5.34 -1.42
N PRO A 27 13.91 -6.48 -2.13
CA PRO A 27 14.89 -6.66 -3.21
C PRO A 27 14.79 -5.57 -4.30
N ILE A 28 13.58 -5.10 -4.62
CA ILE A 28 13.36 -4.02 -5.61
C ILE A 28 13.91 -2.70 -5.09
N TYR A 29 13.69 -2.41 -3.80
CA TYR A 29 14.24 -1.22 -3.15
C TYR A 29 15.77 -1.26 -3.11
N LEU A 30 16.36 -2.39 -2.69
CA LEU A 30 17.82 -2.56 -2.62
C LEU A 30 18.46 -2.48 -4.01
N PHE A 31 17.82 -3.08 -5.01
CA PHE A 31 18.24 -2.95 -6.40
C PHE A 31 18.24 -1.48 -6.81
N SER A 32 17.14 -0.75 -6.61
CA SER A 32 17.05 0.67 -6.95
C SER A 32 18.09 1.52 -6.22
N LEU A 33 18.34 1.23 -4.93
CA LEU A 33 19.35 1.93 -4.14
C LEU A 33 20.77 1.66 -4.66
N SER A 34 21.06 0.44 -5.11
CA SER A 34 22.37 0.08 -5.70
C SER A 34 22.65 0.80 -7.02
N GLN A 35 21.60 1.25 -7.72
CA GLN A 35 21.71 2.00 -8.98
C GLN A 35 21.71 3.53 -8.75
N ALA A 36 21.51 3.99 -7.52
CA ALA A 36 21.46 5.41 -7.23
C ALA A 36 22.85 6.04 -7.43
N PRO A 37 22.99 7.10 -8.25
CA PRO A 37 24.29 7.74 -8.50
C PRO A 37 24.84 8.42 -7.25
N GLN A 38 23.96 8.81 -6.33
CA GLN A 38 24.28 9.36 -5.03
C GLN A 38 23.26 8.86 -4.01
N ILE A 39 23.75 8.42 -2.85
CA ILE A 39 22.91 7.97 -1.74
C ILE A 39 22.96 9.03 -0.64
N ILE A 40 21.79 9.61 -0.34
CA ILE A 40 21.59 10.45 0.84
C ILE A 40 20.90 9.57 1.89
N PRO A 41 21.57 9.20 3.02
CA PRO A 41 21.07 8.18 3.94
C PRO A 41 19.66 8.45 4.50
N ILE A 42 19.36 9.69 4.86
CA ILE A 42 18.03 10.06 5.38
C ILE A 42 16.94 9.89 4.32
N ASN A 43 17.22 10.23 3.06
CA ASN A 43 16.29 10.07 1.94
C ASN A 43 16.10 8.59 1.61
N ALA A 44 17.16 7.79 1.64
CA ALA A 44 17.07 6.35 1.45
C ALA A 44 16.19 5.72 2.54
N PHE A 45 16.48 6.01 3.82
CA PHE A 45 15.68 5.53 4.93
C PHE A 45 14.20 5.97 4.85
N LEU A 46 13.95 7.25 4.55
CA LEU A 46 12.58 7.76 4.42
C LEU A 46 11.86 7.11 3.23
N THR A 47 12.54 6.90 2.10
CA THR A 47 12.00 6.18 0.94
C THR A 47 11.65 4.73 1.30
N PHE A 48 12.50 4.05 2.08
CA PHE A 48 12.20 2.71 2.59
C PHE A 48 10.92 2.70 3.42
N ILE A 49 10.79 3.61 4.39
CA ILE A 49 9.59 3.74 5.24
C ILE A 49 8.35 4.04 4.40
N ILE A 50 8.43 4.99 3.45
CA ILE A 50 7.33 5.34 2.57
C ILE A 50 6.81 4.12 1.83
N TRP A 51 7.69 3.34 1.18
CA TRP A 51 7.24 2.18 0.42
C TRP A 51 6.77 1.02 1.30
N HIS A 52 7.57 0.60 2.29
CA HIS A 52 7.35 -0.66 3.01
C HIS A 52 6.38 -0.54 4.18
N MET A 53 6.25 0.63 4.78
CA MET A 53 5.40 0.84 5.95
C MET A 53 4.13 1.63 5.61
N LEU A 54 4.07 2.33 4.47
CA LEU A 54 2.91 3.14 4.10
C LEU A 54 2.27 2.66 2.79
N VAL A 55 2.96 2.77 1.66
CA VAL A 55 2.37 2.57 0.32
C VAL A 55 1.98 1.11 0.05
N TYR A 56 2.87 0.14 0.29
CA TYR A 56 2.54 -1.27 0.07
C TYR A 56 1.45 -1.77 1.03
N PRO A 57 1.52 -1.47 2.35
CA PRO A 57 0.43 -1.81 3.26
C PRO A 57 -0.91 -1.17 2.87
N ALA A 58 -0.92 0.13 2.53
CA ALA A 58 -2.13 0.83 2.08
C ALA A 58 -2.75 0.19 0.83
N SER A 59 -1.92 -0.19 -0.15
CA SER A 59 -2.35 -0.89 -1.34
C SER A 59 -2.99 -2.24 -1.02
N ASN A 60 -2.35 -3.01 -0.13
CA ASN A 60 -2.86 -4.32 0.30
C ASN A 60 -4.20 -4.20 1.02
N GLY A 61 -4.31 -3.26 1.96
CA GLY A 61 -5.53 -3.04 2.73
C GLY A 61 -6.68 -2.55 1.87
N TYR A 62 -6.43 -1.61 0.96
CA TYR A 62 -7.44 -1.10 0.03
C TYR A 62 -7.95 -2.20 -0.90
N ASN A 63 -7.05 -3.00 -1.45
CA ASN A 63 -7.39 -4.14 -2.29
C ASN A 63 -8.29 -5.14 -1.54
N SER A 64 -7.86 -5.58 -0.35
CA SER A 64 -8.62 -6.53 0.47
C SER A 64 -9.99 -5.98 0.91
N TYR A 65 -10.13 -4.67 1.16
CA TYR A 65 -11.42 -4.07 1.49
C TYR A 65 -12.47 -4.24 0.38
N PHE A 66 -12.08 -4.04 -0.88
CA PHE A 66 -13.00 -4.16 -2.01
C PHE A 66 -13.17 -5.59 -2.52
N ASP A 67 -12.13 -6.41 -2.39
CA ASP A 67 -12.18 -7.80 -2.83
C ASP A 67 -12.88 -8.71 -1.84
N LYS A 68 -12.81 -8.38 -0.54
CA LYS A 68 -13.40 -9.18 0.54
C LYS A 68 -12.99 -10.65 0.43
N ASP A 69 -11.71 -10.88 0.20
CA ASP A 69 -11.16 -12.22 -0.04
C ASP A 69 -11.51 -13.15 1.14
N GLU A 70 -12.08 -14.31 0.81
CA GLU A 70 -12.37 -15.38 1.78
C GLU A 70 -11.33 -16.52 1.72
N GLY A 71 -10.54 -16.56 0.64
CA GLY A 71 -9.45 -17.51 0.45
C GLY A 71 -8.09 -16.96 0.87
N SER A 72 -7.08 -17.82 0.91
CA SER A 72 -5.72 -17.45 1.30
C SER A 72 -5.16 -16.28 0.48
N ILE A 73 -4.64 -15.28 1.19
CA ILE A 73 -3.96 -14.10 0.63
C ILE A 73 -2.61 -13.93 1.31
N ALA A 74 -1.54 -13.84 0.53
CA ALA A 74 -0.17 -13.54 0.94
C ALA A 74 0.11 -13.47 2.46
N LEU A 75 0.61 -14.58 3.03
CA LEU A 75 0.89 -14.80 4.48
C LEU A 75 -0.33 -14.96 5.40
N ILE A 76 -1.56 -14.94 4.88
CA ILE A 76 -2.80 -15.12 5.63
C ILE A 76 -3.63 -16.22 4.96
N GLU A 77 -3.68 -17.39 5.59
CA GLU A 77 -4.42 -18.54 5.03
C GLU A 77 -5.94 -18.35 5.09
N ASN A 78 -6.44 -17.83 6.22
CA ASN A 78 -7.87 -17.58 6.47
C ASN A 78 -8.07 -16.10 6.82
N PRO A 79 -8.27 -15.22 5.83
CA PRO A 79 -8.44 -13.79 6.09
C PRO A 79 -9.69 -13.50 6.94
N PRO A 80 -9.57 -12.65 7.98
CA PRO A 80 -10.74 -12.22 8.76
C PRO A 80 -11.64 -11.29 7.94
N MET A 81 -12.90 -11.14 8.35
CA MET A 81 -13.81 -10.20 7.70
C MET A 81 -13.28 -8.76 7.75
N VAL A 82 -13.33 -8.06 6.61
CA VAL A 82 -12.93 -6.66 6.50
C VAL A 82 -13.97 -5.72 7.09
N ASP A 83 -13.52 -4.57 7.57
CA ASP A 83 -14.37 -3.50 8.09
C ASP A 83 -13.96 -2.13 7.53
N LYS A 84 -14.75 -1.08 7.80
CA LYS A 84 -14.53 0.26 7.24
C LYS A 84 -13.22 0.92 7.69
N SER A 85 -12.68 0.55 8.85
CA SER A 85 -11.38 1.06 9.31
C SER A 85 -10.25 0.69 8.36
N LEU A 86 -10.32 -0.48 7.71
CA LEU A 86 -9.32 -0.91 6.72
C LEU A 86 -9.26 0.07 5.54
N TYR A 87 -10.41 0.48 5.01
CA TYR A 87 -10.49 1.44 3.92
C TYR A 87 -9.94 2.81 4.33
N ASN A 88 -10.44 3.36 5.44
CA ASN A 88 -10.04 4.69 5.90
C ASN A 88 -8.56 4.74 6.30
N PHE A 89 -8.06 3.69 6.97
CA PHE A 89 -6.66 3.60 7.37
C PHE A 89 -5.75 3.45 6.15
N SER A 90 -6.15 2.69 5.12
CA SER A 90 -5.39 2.61 3.85
C SER A 90 -5.21 4.00 3.23
N LEU A 91 -6.31 4.75 3.10
CA LEU A 91 -6.25 6.11 2.53
C LEU A 91 -5.45 7.08 3.38
N LEU A 92 -5.49 6.94 4.71
CA LEU A 92 -4.66 7.74 5.61
C LEU A 92 -3.17 7.46 5.40
N LEU A 93 -2.78 6.18 5.27
CA LEU A 93 -1.39 5.80 5.00
C LEU A 93 -0.90 6.35 3.65
N ASP A 94 -1.74 6.31 2.60
CA ASP A 94 -1.40 6.93 1.31
C ASP A 94 -1.21 8.44 1.42
N LEU A 95 -2.10 9.13 2.15
CA LEU A 95 -2.00 10.57 2.35
C LEU A 95 -0.69 10.92 3.07
N ILE A 96 -0.34 10.18 4.12
CA ILE A 96 0.92 10.36 4.84
C ILE A 96 2.11 10.08 3.92
N ALA A 97 2.06 9.02 3.11
CA ALA A 97 3.11 8.69 2.14
C ALA A 97 3.33 9.81 1.12
N LEU A 98 2.25 10.39 0.58
CA LEU A 98 2.31 11.52 -0.33
C LEU A 98 2.96 12.74 0.32
N ILE A 99 2.55 13.11 1.53
CA ILE A 99 3.13 14.25 2.24
C ILE A 99 4.62 14.02 2.52
N LEU A 100 5.00 12.83 3.01
CA LEU A 100 6.40 12.51 3.31
C LEU A 100 7.27 12.44 2.06
N SER A 101 6.74 11.99 0.93
CA SER A 101 7.50 11.90 -0.32
C SER A 101 7.96 13.26 -0.85
N LEU A 102 7.19 14.34 -0.58
CA LEU A 102 7.58 15.71 -0.91
C LEU A 102 8.83 16.17 -0.16
N LEU A 103 9.07 15.62 1.04
CA LEU A 103 10.27 15.92 1.84
C LEU A 103 11.53 15.31 1.23
N VAL A 104 11.38 14.29 0.37
CA VAL A 104 12.51 13.61 -0.30
C VAL A 104 12.81 14.29 -1.63
N ASN A 105 11.85 14.31 -2.57
CA ASN A 105 11.87 15.08 -3.81
C ASN A 105 10.54 14.91 -4.58
N THR A 106 10.32 15.77 -5.58
CA THR A 106 9.12 15.77 -6.44
C THR A 106 8.99 14.50 -7.31
N GLY A 107 10.10 13.86 -7.68
CA GLY A 107 10.10 12.61 -8.42
C GLY A 107 9.54 11.44 -7.61
N LEU A 108 9.95 11.31 -6.34
CA LEU A 108 9.37 10.30 -5.43
C LEU A 108 7.89 10.57 -5.19
N PHE A 109 7.50 11.84 -5.00
CA PHE A 109 6.08 12.21 -4.90
C PHE A 109 5.27 11.78 -6.11
N ALA A 110 5.75 12.07 -7.33
CA ALA A 110 5.07 11.65 -8.55
C ALA A 110 4.96 10.12 -8.64
N ALA A 111 6.01 9.39 -8.28
CA ALA A 111 5.99 7.92 -8.26
C ALA A 111 4.97 7.35 -7.26
N VAL A 112 4.94 7.88 -6.03
CA VAL A 112 3.96 7.48 -5.00
C VAL A 112 2.53 7.82 -5.43
N LEU A 113 2.31 9.00 -6.03
CA LEU A 113 1.00 9.40 -6.54
C LEU A 113 0.50 8.51 -7.67
N ILE A 114 1.34 8.25 -8.67
CA ILE A 114 0.99 7.39 -9.80
C ILE A 114 0.72 5.97 -9.32
N TYR A 115 1.62 5.40 -8.51
CA TYR A 115 1.43 4.07 -7.93
C TYR A 115 0.13 4.01 -7.12
N GLY A 116 -0.11 5.02 -6.27
CA GLY A 116 -1.31 5.15 -5.46
C GLY A 116 -2.56 5.11 -6.35
N ILE A 117 -2.67 5.96 -7.35
CA ILE A 117 -3.81 5.99 -8.27
C ILE A 117 -4.01 4.61 -8.94
N LEU A 118 -2.97 4.04 -9.54
CA LEU A 118 -3.06 2.76 -10.23
C LEU A 118 -3.47 1.61 -9.30
N SER A 119 -2.90 1.55 -8.10
CA SER A 119 -3.25 0.60 -7.04
C SER A 119 -4.74 0.65 -6.69
N LYS A 120 -5.34 1.85 -6.62
CA LYS A 120 -6.75 2.01 -6.25
C LYS A 120 -7.65 1.64 -7.42
N LEU A 121 -7.32 2.11 -8.62
CA LEU A 121 -8.04 1.75 -9.85
C LEU A 121 -8.02 0.24 -10.13
N TYR A 122 -6.98 -0.46 -9.68
CA TYR A 122 -6.86 -1.91 -9.79
C TYR A 122 -8.03 -2.66 -9.12
N SER A 123 -8.50 -2.18 -7.96
CA SER A 123 -9.49 -2.89 -7.12
C SER A 123 -10.84 -2.18 -7.02
N HIS A 124 -10.89 -0.86 -7.22
CA HIS A 124 -12.10 -0.08 -6.99
C HIS A 124 -13.22 -0.49 -7.96
N PRO A 125 -14.46 -0.75 -7.48
CA PRO A 125 -15.56 -1.31 -8.29
C PRO A 125 -15.93 -0.50 -9.53
N SER A 126 -15.72 0.82 -9.54
CA SER A 126 -16.04 1.67 -10.70
C SER A 126 -15.10 1.47 -11.89
N VAL A 127 -13.92 0.88 -11.69
CA VAL A 127 -12.90 0.70 -12.75
C VAL A 127 -12.42 -0.76 -12.77
N ARG A 128 -11.92 -1.26 -11.64
CA ARG A 128 -11.45 -2.64 -11.41
C ARG A 128 -10.58 -3.15 -12.56
N LEU A 129 -9.42 -2.49 -12.78
CA LEU A 129 -8.52 -2.79 -13.91
C LEU A 129 -8.16 -4.27 -14.02
N LYS A 130 -8.01 -4.96 -12.88
CA LYS A 130 -7.68 -6.40 -12.82
C LYS A 130 -8.68 -7.32 -13.54
N LYS A 131 -9.89 -6.84 -13.85
CA LYS A 131 -10.88 -7.59 -14.63
C LYS A 131 -10.45 -7.72 -16.11
N TYR A 132 -9.57 -6.86 -16.60
CA TYR A 132 -9.13 -6.84 -17.99
C TYR A 132 -7.70 -7.39 -18.07
N PRO A 133 -7.53 -8.72 -18.24
CA PRO A 133 -6.22 -9.33 -18.43
C PRO A 133 -5.73 -9.05 -19.85
N ILE A 134 -5.47 -7.78 -20.13
CA ILE A 134 -4.64 -7.41 -21.27
C ILE A 134 -3.23 -7.75 -20.76
N ILE A 135 -2.62 -8.77 -21.36
CA ILE A 135 -1.27 -9.32 -21.06
C ILE A 135 -1.06 -10.07 -19.72
N SER A 136 -2.08 -10.28 -18.88
CA SER A 136 -1.95 -11.08 -17.64
C SER A 136 -2.29 -12.55 -17.90
N PHE A 137 -1.28 -13.42 -17.86
CA PHE A 137 -1.43 -14.88 -17.88
C PHE A 137 -1.67 -15.43 -16.46
#